data_AF-A0A4Q2YPS4-F1
#
_entry.id   AF-A0A4Q2YPS4-F1
#
_cell.length_a   1.000
_cell.length_b   1.000
_cell.length_c   1.000
_cell.angle_alpha   90.00
_cell.angle_beta   90.00
_cell.angle_gamma   90.00
#
_symmetry.space_group_name_H-M   'P 1'
#
loop_
_entity.id
_entity.type
_entity.pdbx_description
1 polymer ?
#
loop_
_entity_poly.entity_id
_entity_poly.type
_entity_poly.pdbx_seq_one_letter_code
_entity_poly.pdbx_strand_id
1 'polypeptide(L)'
;FQRIKAEQEAAGEMPFVNPRNAAAGSLKQLDPKITAKRPLEFIAYGLGFTSEDAEVPDTQEDLLKWLRKFGLPVHTTTHTWLCRSVDEIMAAINELDSLRHQFPFETDGAVIKLNDRALREIAGYTSRAPKWARAYKYAPEQAQTLLRAITIQVGRTGVLTPVAELDPVFVSGTTVSRATLHNEDEIRRKDIRIGDTVVIEKAGEIIPAVISVVTERRPPEAQPFDFLAHIGGKCPACGGPVKRNPEFAWWVCENPSCPAQKTRRLEYMAKRGALEIESLGGIVADKLVENGLVDEPLDIFNLTEEQLATLNLGTPSEPRVFGAKNAAKLIETRERARTMPLGRWLHALAIPEVGDTTAHDLAR
;
A
#
# COMPACT_ATOMS: atom_id res chain seq x y z
N PHE A 1 20.99 9.98 0.66
CA PHE A 1 20.47 8.65 1.04
C PHE A 1 21.57 7.72 1.54
N GLN A 2 22.55 7.34 0.68
CA GLN A 2 23.59 6.36 1.03
C GLN A 2 24.34 6.66 2.34
N ARG A 3 24.65 7.95 2.61
CA ARG A 3 25.25 8.37 3.88
C ARG A 3 24.40 7.98 5.11
N ILE A 4 23.10 8.28 5.07
CA ILE A 4 22.16 7.96 6.18
C ILE A 4 22.07 6.45 6.36
N LYS A 5 22.01 5.70 5.26
CA LYS A 5 21.99 4.23 5.29
C LYS A 5 23.23 3.68 6.01
N ALA A 6 24.42 4.14 5.63
CA ALA A 6 25.67 3.72 6.25
C ALA A 6 25.77 4.11 7.75
N GLU A 7 25.28 5.30 8.12
CA GLU A 7 25.18 5.73 9.52
C GLU A 7 24.28 4.81 10.35
N GLN A 8 23.13 4.40 9.80
CA GLN A 8 22.20 3.47 10.47
C GLN A 8 22.79 2.06 10.59
N GLU A 9 23.43 1.56 9.54
CA GLU A 9 24.11 0.25 9.56
C GLU A 9 25.23 0.22 10.61
N ALA A 10 26.04 1.28 10.70
CA ALA A 10 27.09 1.40 11.70
C ALA A 10 26.54 1.50 13.13
N ALA A 11 25.34 2.04 13.31
CA ALA A 11 24.64 2.13 14.60
C ALA A 11 23.86 0.84 14.96
N GLY A 12 23.83 -0.18 14.08
CA GLY A 12 23.04 -1.39 14.28
C GLY A 12 21.52 -1.16 14.14
N GLU A 13 21.11 -0.04 13.55
CA GLU A 13 19.72 0.27 13.25
C GLU A 13 19.28 -0.38 11.94
N MET A 14 17.97 -0.57 11.75
CA MET A 14 17.43 -1.00 10.47
C MET A 14 17.54 0.14 9.44
N PRO A 15 18.35 0.00 8.37
CA PRO A 15 18.55 1.06 7.41
C PRO A 15 17.30 1.37 6.60
N PHE A 16 17.16 2.62 6.17
CA PHE A 16 16.17 2.96 5.15
C PHE A 16 16.43 2.19 3.85
N VAL A 17 15.34 1.68 3.29
CA VAL A 17 15.37 0.81 2.12
C VAL A 17 15.46 1.60 0.80
N ASN A 18 14.86 2.79 0.73
CA ASN A 18 14.94 3.68 -0.44
C ASN A 18 14.94 5.17 -0.05
N PRO A 19 15.30 6.10 -0.97
CA PRO A 19 15.31 7.54 -0.70
C PRO A 19 13.95 8.09 -0.29
N ARG A 20 12.84 7.55 -0.81
CA ARG A 20 11.47 7.97 -0.44
C ARG A 20 11.18 7.76 1.04
N ASN A 21 11.48 6.58 1.57
CA ASN A 21 11.31 6.24 2.98
C ASN A 21 12.29 7.03 3.86
N ALA A 22 13.53 7.19 3.39
CA ALA A 22 14.51 8.02 4.08
C ALA A 22 14.03 9.47 4.20
N ALA A 23 13.53 10.08 3.12
CA ALA A 23 13.00 11.45 3.15
C ALA A 23 11.79 11.59 4.09
N ALA A 24 10.81 10.68 3.99
CA ALA A 24 9.63 10.70 4.86
C ALA A 24 9.99 10.54 6.35
N GLY A 25 10.86 9.57 6.68
CA GLY A 25 11.34 9.37 8.04
C GLY A 25 12.21 10.52 8.54
N SER A 26 12.91 11.21 7.65
CA SER A 26 13.70 12.41 7.96
C SER A 26 12.83 13.61 8.28
N LEU A 27 11.72 13.79 7.55
CA LEU A 27 10.83 14.92 7.76
C LEU A 27 9.95 14.76 9.00
N LYS A 28 9.55 13.52 9.32
CA LYS A 28 8.63 13.18 10.43
C LYS A 28 9.35 12.91 11.75
N GLN A 29 10.31 13.76 12.10
CA GLN A 29 10.99 13.69 13.40
C GLN A 29 10.32 14.60 14.41
N LEU A 30 10.19 14.15 15.66
CA LEU A 30 9.69 14.97 16.76
C LEU A 30 10.67 16.10 17.11
N ASP A 31 11.97 15.79 17.10
CA ASP A 31 13.03 16.80 17.28
C ASP A 31 13.50 17.32 15.91
N PRO A 32 13.25 18.60 15.56
CA PRO A 32 13.68 19.17 14.29
C PRO A 32 15.20 19.21 14.13
N LYS A 33 15.99 19.12 15.21
CA LYS A 33 17.46 19.04 15.14
C LYS A 33 17.94 17.76 14.47
N ILE A 34 17.15 16.68 14.50
CA ILE A 34 17.45 15.45 13.77
C ILE A 34 17.28 15.69 12.28
N THR A 35 16.16 16.32 11.88
CA THR A 35 15.89 16.70 10.48
C THR A 35 16.98 17.61 9.93
N ALA A 36 17.43 18.59 10.71
CA ALA A 36 18.45 19.56 10.31
C ALA A 36 19.82 18.93 9.96
N LYS A 37 20.12 17.72 10.47
CA LYS A 37 21.35 16.98 10.14
C LYS A 37 21.25 16.22 8.81
N ARG A 38 20.06 16.09 8.25
CA ARG A 38 19.78 15.30 7.04
C ARG A 38 19.73 16.23 5.82
N PRO A 39 20.41 15.89 4.71
CA PRO A 39 20.50 16.75 3.54
C PRO A 39 19.22 16.62 2.71
N LEU A 40 18.12 17.16 3.23
CA LEU A 40 16.84 17.20 2.55
C LEU A 40 16.81 18.37 1.58
N GLU A 41 16.37 18.10 0.36
CA GLU A 41 16.12 19.10 -0.67
C GLU A 41 14.65 19.08 -1.09
N PHE A 42 14.20 20.18 -1.68
CA PHE A 42 12.82 20.38 -2.09
C PHE A 42 12.78 20.89 -3.53
N ILE A 43 11.81 20.40 -4.31
CA ILE A 43 11.57 20.86 -5.69
C ILE A 43 10.08 21.14 -5.85
N ALA A 44 9.73 22.39 -6.17
CA ALA A 44 8.36 22.80 -6.41
C ALA A 44 7.91 22.45 -7.84
N TYR A 45 6.64 22.04 -7.99
CA TYR A 45 6.07 21.64 -9.28
C TYR A 45 4.64 22.11 -9.54
N GLY A 46 4.02 22.82 -8.60
CA GLY A 46 2.60 23.19 -8.66
C GLY A 46 2.18 24.09 -7.51
N LEU A 47 0.91 24.47 -7.52
CA LEU A 47 0.28 25.35 -6.53
C LEU A 47 -0.86 24.64 -5.81
N GLY A 48 -1.16 25.11 -4.60
CA GLY A 48 -2.36 24.80 -3.85
C GLY A 48 -3.28 26.02 -3.80
N PHE A 49 -3.51 26.55 -2.60
CA PHE A 49 -4.26 27.78 -2.41
C PHE A 49 -3.50 29.01 -2.95
N THR A 50 -4.23 29.89 -3.62
CA THR A 50 -3.76 31.21 -4.07
C THR A 50 -4.83 32.24 -3.72
N SER A 51 -4.41 33.44 -3.32
CA SER A 51 -5.33 34.57 -3.17
C SER A 51 -5.90 34.98 -4.54
N GLU A 52 -7.06 35.63 -4.53
CA GLU A 52 -7.76 36.02 -5.77
C GLU A 52 -6.99 37.06 -6.60
N ASP A 53 -6.16 37.87 -5.94
CA ASP A 53 -5.30 38.89 -6.53
C ASP A 53 -3.95 38.34 -7.03
N ALA A 54 -3.66 37.06 -6.83
CA ALA A 54 -2.41 36.47 -7.28
C ALA A 54 -2.38 36.36 -8.81
N GLU A 55 -1.41 37.04 -9.45
CA GLU A 55 -1.12 36.93 -10.88
C GLU A 55 -0.41 35.61 -11.20
N VAL A 56 -1.15 34.51 -11.09
CA VAL A 56 -0.66 33.16 -11.37
C VAL A 56 -0.54 32.96 -12.89
N PRO A 57 0.60 32.48 -13.40
CA PRO A 57 0.78 32.25 -14.83
C PRO A 57 -0.22 31.26 -15.45
N ASP A 58 -0.53 31.48 -16.72
CA ASP A 58 -1.49 30.68 -17.49
C ASP A 58 -0.96 29.30 -17.90
N THR A 59 0.37 29.12 -17.87
CA THR A 59 1.01 27.87 -18.30
C THR A 59 1.84 27.20 -17.19
N GLN A 60 1.98 25.88 -17.24
CA GLN A 60 2.88 25.13 -16.35
C GLN A 60 4.31 25.61 -16.46
N GLU A 61 4.77 25.85 -17.68
CA GLU A 61 6.14 26.28 -17.94
C GLU A 61 6.41 27.62 -17.27
N ASP A 62 5.52 28.59 -17.44
CA ASP A 62 5.66 29.91 -16.83
C ASP A 62 5.45 29.87 -15.33
N LEU A 63 4.61 28.97 -14.83
CA LEU A 63 4.47 28.72 -13.40
C LEU A 63 5.80 28.29 -12.78
N LEU A 64 6.55 27.37 -13.41
CA LEU A 64 7.86 26.96 -12.90
C LEU A 64 8.86 28.12 -12.91
N LYS A 65 8.86 28.96 -13.96
CA LYS A 65 9.69 30.18 -14.02
C LYS A 65 9.30 31.17 -12.91
N TRP A 66 8.01 31.33 -12.65
CA TRP A 66 7.46 32.22 -11.64
C TRP A 66 7.82 31.77 -10.22
N LEU A 67 7.66 30.49 -9.90
CA LEU A 67 8.12 29.91 -8.64
C LEU A 67 9.63 30.12 -8.42
N ARG A 68 10.43 29.98 -9.48
CA ARG A 68 11.87 30.25 -9.41
C ARG A 68 12.19 31.71 -9.05
N LYS A 69 11.38 32.68 -9.49
CA LYS A 69 11.56 34.11 -9.13
C LYS A 69 11.41 34.35 -7.62
N PHE A 70 10.65 33.51 -6.92
CA PHE A 70 10.54 33.55 -5.46
C PHE A 70 11.67 32.80 -4.73
N GLY A 71 12.68 32.31 -5.45
CA GLY A 71 13.77 31.54 -4.86
C GLY A 71 13.42 30.09 -4.54
N LEU A 72 12.25 29.59 -4.98
CA LEU A 72 11.91 28.19 -4.82
C LEU A 72 12.68 27.34 -5.83
N PRO A 73 13.32 26.24 -5.40
CA PRO A 73 13.94 25.31 -6.34
C PRO A 73 12.86 24.65 -7.20
N VAL A 74 13.09 24.60 -8.50
CA VAL A 74 12.19 24.01 -9.49
C VAL A 74 13.00 23.20 -10.48
N HIS A 75 12.37 22.21 -11.12
CA HIS A 75 12.94 21.59 -12.30
C HIS A 75 13.17 22.63 -13.41
N THR A 76 14.28 22.48 -14.12
CA THR A 76 14.74 23.33 -15.22
C THR A 76 14.57 22.61 -16.56
N THR A 77 14.98 23.24 -17.66
CA THR A 77 14.96 22.67 -19.02
C THR A 77 15.72 21.34 -19.14
N THR A 78 16.60 21.00 -18.19
CA THR A 78 17.24 19.67 -18.15
C THR A 78 16.33 18.55 -17.63
N HIS A 79 15.12 18.89 -17.16
CA HIS A 79 14.17 17.96 -16.53
C HIS A 79 12.74 18.16 -17.03
N THR A 80 12.50 19.08 -17.97
CA THR A 80 11.16 19.45 -18.44
C THR A 80 11.14 19.63 -19.94
N TRP A 81 10.13 19.07 -20.60
CA TRP A 81 9.92 19.15 -22.05
C TRP A 81 8.55 19.74 -22.34
N LEU A 82 8.48 20.71 -23.25
CA LEU A 82 7.23 21.19 -23.82
C LEU A 82 6.91 20.37 -25.07
N CYS A 83 5.90 19.52 -24.98
CA CYS A 83 5.50 18.62 -26.06
C CYS A 83 4.16 19.06 -26.67
N ARG A 84 4.06 19.02 -28.00
CA ARG A 84 2.88 19.42 -28.78
C ARG A 84 2.15 18.22 -29.41
N SER A 85 2.71 17.03 -29.31
CA SER A 85 2.15 15.79 -29.83
C SER A 85 2.43 14.61 -28.90
N VAL A 86 1.71 13.50 -29.10
CA VAL A 86 1.96 12.25 -28.35
C VAL A 86 3.35 11.70 -28.66
N ASP A 87 3.80 11.80 -29.90
CA ASP A 87 5.13 11.32 -30.30
C ASP A 87 6.25 12.11 -29.59
N GLU A 88 6.10 13.43 -29.46
CA GLU A 88 7.02 14.25 -28.67
C GLU A 88 7.00 13.88 -27.19
N ILE A 89 5.82 13.58 -26.62
CA ILE A 89 5.71 13.11 -25.24
C ILE A 89 6.49 11.79 -25.07
N MET A 90 6.31 10.83 -25.97
CA MET A 90 6.99 9.55 -25.91
C MET A 90 8.51 9.69 -26.10
N ALA A 91 8.95 10.56 -27.00
CA ALA A 91 10.36 10.87 -27.18
C ALA A 91 10.99 11.46 -25.89
N ALA A 92 10.31 12.42 -25.27
CA ALA A 92 10.76 13.02 -24.00
C ALA A 92 10.81 11.99 -22.85
N ILE A 93 9.86 11.07 -22.78
CA ILE A 93 9.84 9.98 -21.79
C ILE A 93 11.05 9.06 -21.97
N ASN A 94 11.39 8.69 -23.20
CA ASN A 94 12.54 7.83 -23.48
C ASN A 94 13.87 8.54 -23.20
N GLU A 95 13.96 9.83 -23.53
CA GLU A 95 15.11 10.66 -23.18
C GLU A 95 15.29 10.75 -21.66
N LEU A 96 14.21 11.00 -20.92
CA LEU A 96 14.23 11.04 -19.46
C LEU A 96 14.63 9.69 -18.84
N ASP A 97 14.25 8.56 -19.42
CA ASP A 97 14.66 7.23 -18.91
C ASP A 97 16.18 7.06 -18.96
N SER A 98 16.82 7.61 -20.00
CA SER A 98 18.27 7.58 -20.12
C SER A 98 18.96 8.57 -19.18
N LEU A 99 18.42 9.79 -19.07
CA LEU A 99 19.00 10.87 -18.28
C LEU A 99 18.86 10.65 -16.77
N ARG A 100 17.77 10.02 -16.31
CA ARG A 100 17.47 9.92 -14.87
C ARG A 100 18.54 9.18 -14.07
N HIS A 101 19.29 8.27 -14.70
CA HIS A 101 20.39 7.56 -14.05
C HIS A 101 21.58 8.45 -13.67
N GLN A 102 21.64 9.67 -14.21
CA GLN A 102 22.68 10.65 -13.94
C GLN A 102 22.24 11.69 -12.88
N PHE A 103 20.97 11.68 -12.47
CA PHE A 103 20.47 12.64 -11.50
C PHE A 103 21.03 12.34 -10.10
N PRO A 104 21.20 13.36 -9.25
CA PRO A 104 21.62 13.18 -7.86
C PRO A 104 20.49 12.59 -6.96
N PHE A 105 19.34 12.27 -7.55
CA PHE A 105 18.16 11.71 -6.90
C PHE A 105 17.51 10.64 -7.78
N GLU A 106 16.79 9.72 -7.16
CA GLU A 106 16.04 8.67 -7.87
C GLU A 106 14.71 9.21 -8.42
N THR A 107 14.27 8.69 -9.57
CA THR A 107 12.95 8.96 -10.15
C THR A 107 12.27 7.68 -10.61
N ASP A 108 10.95 7.63 -10.46
CA ASP A 108 10.13 6.45 -10.74
C ASP A 108 9.30 6.59 -12.04
N GLY A 109 9.50 7.68 -12.78
CA GLY A 109 8.71 7.99 -13.96
C GLY A 109 8.77 9.45 -14.42
N ALA A 110 7.90 9.76 -15.38
CA ALA A 110 7.61 11.10 -15.86
C ALA A 110 6.20 11.55 -15.39
N VAL A 111 5.98 12.86 -15.29
CA VAL A 111 4.64 13.43 -15.06
C VAL A 111 4.24 14.28 -16.25
N ILE A 112 3.24 13.82 -16.99
CA ILE A 112 2.66 14.53 -18.13
C ILE A 112 1.54 15.43 -17.59
N LYS A 113 1.56 16.71 -17.95
CA LYS A 113 0.56 17.70 -17.54
C LYS A 113 0.09 18.48 -18.76
N LEU A 114 -1.21 18.79 -18.84
CA LEU A 114 -1.69 19.82 -19.75
C LEU A 114 -0.99 21.15 -19.40
N ASN A 115 -0.32 21.77 -20.37
CA ASN A 115 0.46 22.97 -20.12
C ASN A 115 -0.43 24.16 -19.77
N ASP A 116 -1.50 24.35 -20.54
CA ASP A 116 -2.50 25.41 -20.35
C ASP A 116 -3.37 25.14 -19.10
N ARG A 117 -3.45 26.13 -18.21
CA ARG A 117 -4.20 26.05 -16.95
C ARG A 117 -5.71 26.12 -17.16
N ALA A 118 -6.22 26.89 -18.13
CA ALA A 118 -7.65 26.94 -18.42
C ALA A 118 -8.17 25.56 -18.85
N LEU A 119 -7.37 24.81 -19.61
CA LEU A 119 -7.71 23.42 -19.98
C LEU A 119 -7.73 22.47 -18.77
N ARG A 120 -6.98 22.75 -17.69
CA ARG A 120 -7.00 21.94 -16.47
C ARG A 120 -8.31 22.09 -15.71
N GLU A 121 -8.82 23.32 -15.62
CA GLU A 121 -10.10 23.61 -14.98
C GLU A 121 -11.25 22.90 -15.72
N ILE A 122 -11.22 22.92 -17.06
CA ILE A 122 -12.19 22.19 -17.90
C ILE A 122 -12.08 20.67 -17.68
N ALA A 123 -10.87 20.12 -17.64
CA ALA A 123 -10.66 18.69 -17.43
C ALA A 123 -11.09 18.24 -16.03
N GLY A 124 -10.86 19.06 -15.01
CA GLY A 124 -11.24 18.81 -13.63
C GLY A 124 -10.57 17.58 -13.01
N TYR A 125 -11.27 16.96 -12.06
CA TYR A 125 -10.74 15.90 -11.18
C TYR A 125 -11.67 14.69 -11.14
N THR A 126 -11.11 13.53 -10.80
CA THR A 126 -11.85 12.38 -10.27
C THR A 126 -11.86 12.44 -8.75
N SER A 127 -12.45 11.45 -8.07
CA SER A 127 -12.42 11.35 -6.60
C SER A 127 -11.00 11.24 -6.01
N ARG A 128 -9.98 10.90 -6.83
CA ARG A 128 -8.62 10.63 -6.34
C ARG A 128 -7.50 11.34 -7.10
N ALA A 129 -7.75 11.81 -8.33
CA ALA A 129 -6.68 12.35 -9.17
C ALA A 129 -7.16 13.40 -10.20
N PRO A 130 -6.31 14.34 -10.61
CA PRO A 130 -6.60 15.24 -11.73
C PRO A 130 -6.79 14.46 -13.04
N LYS A 131 -7.68 14.94 -13.91
CA LYS A 131 -7.81 14.40 -15.29
C LYS A 131 -6.78 15.00 -16.26
N TRP A 132 -6.23 16.17 -15.91
CA TRP A 132 -5.26 16.92 -16.71
C TRP A 132 -3.79 16.51 -16.50
N ALA A 133 -3.51 15.54 -15.63
CA ALA A 133 -2.17 15.02 -15.40
C ALA A 133 -2.13 13.49 -15.29
N ARG A 134 -1.02 12.91 -15.75
CA ARG A 134 -0.76 11.46 -15.70
C ARG A 134 0.70 11.20 -15.34
N ALA A 135 0.91 10.28 -14.41
CA ALA A 135 2.23 9.74 -14.14
C ALA A 135 2.49 8.58 -15.10
N TYR A 136 3.53 8.69 -15.91
CA TYR A 136 4.07 7.60 -16.70
C TYR A 136 5.16 6.93 -15.87
N LYS A 137 4.92 5.69 -15.42
CA LYS A 137 5.92 4.93 -14.65
C LYS A 137 6.77 4.11 -15.62
N TYR A 138 8.07 4.15 -15.42
CA TYR A 138 8.95 3.21 -16.12
C TYR A 138 8.65 1.79 -15.65
N ALA A 139 8.95 0.80 -16.51
CA ALA A 139 8.72 -0.59 -16.18
C ALA A 139 9.38 -0.87 -14.81
N PRO A 140 8.61 -1.39 -13.84
CA PRO A 140 9.15 -1.66 -12.51
C PRO A 140 10.32 -2.62 -12.66
N GLU A 141 11.36 -2.42 -11.84
CA GLU A 141 12.44 -3.39 -11.75
C GLU A 141 11.83 -4.77 -11.50
N GLN A 142 12.20 -5.72 -12.35
CA GLN A 142 11.81 -7.11 -12.21
C GLN A 142 12.97 -7.88 -11.61
N ALA A 143 12.68 -8.84 -10.74
CA ALA A 143 13.69 -9.80 -10.31
C ALA A 143 13.17 -11.22 -10.37
N GLN A 144 14.10 -12.15 -10.57
CA GLN A 144 13.84 -13.57 -10.51
C GLN A 144 14.14 -14.08 -9.11
N THR A 145 13.25 -14.90 -8.56
CA THR A 145 13.45 -15.57 -7.29
C THR A 145 12.75 -16.92 -7.27
N LEU A 146 13.08 -17.77 -6.31
CA LEU A 146 12.49 -19.08 -6.17
C LEU A 146 11.16 -19.02 -5.40
N LEU A 147 10.12 -19.65 -5.94
CA LEU A 147 8.85 -19.86 -5.26
C LEU A 147 8.95 -21.06 -4.32
N ARG A 148 9.05 -20.80 -3.01
CA ARG A 148 9.21 -21.83 -1.98
C ARG A 148 7.91 -22.51 -1.61
N ALA A 149 6.85 -21.73 -1.45
CA ALA A 149 5.54 -22.24 -1.08
C ALA A 149 4.44 -21.27 -1.51
N ILE A 150 3.20 -21.74 -1.46
CA ILE A 150 2.02 -20.89 -1.60
C ILE A 150 1.25 -20.98 -0.29
N THR A 151 1.06 -19.85 0.40
CA THR A 151 0.19 -19.76 1.57
C THR A 151 -1.16 -19.18 1.17
N ILE A 152 -2.23 -19.60 1.84
CA ILE A 152 -3.59 -19.13 1.55
C ILE A 152 -4.09 -18.25 2.69
N GLN A 153 -4.36 -16.97 2.37
CA GLN A 153 -4.86 -15.99 3.32
C GLN A 153 -6.38 -15.84 3.20
N VAL A 154 -7.12 -15.87 4.31
CA VAL A 154 -8.60 -15.79 4.30
C VAL A 154 -9.08 -14.36 4.57
N GLY A 155 -9.49 -13.63 3.52
CA GLY A 155 -9.91 -12.23 3.52
C GLY A 155 -11.06 -11.89 4.47
N ARG A 156 -11.31 -10.59 4.67
CA ARG A 156 -12.41 -10.09 5.52
C ARG A 156 -13.80 -10.60 5.10
N THR A 157 -14.00 -10.80 3.79
CA THR A 157 -15.22 -11.34 3.17
C THR A 157 -15.14 -12.85 2.95
N GLY A 158 -14.16 -13.52 3.58
CA GLY A 158 -13.93 -14.95 3.43
C GLY A 158 -13.16 -15.34 2.17
N VAL A 159 -12.78 -14.41 1.27
CA VAL A 159 -12.03 -14.73 0.05
C VAL A 159 -10.66 -15.32 0.37
N LEU A 160 -10.38 -16.53 -0.13
CA LEU A 160 -9.09 -17.21 0.00
C LEU A 160 -8.14 -16.68 -1.08
N THR A 161 -7.13 -15.92 -0.66
CA THR A 161 -6.13 -15.30 -1.54
C THR A 161 -4.82 -16.07 -1.47
N PRO A 162 -4.30 -16.60 -2.59
CA PRO A 162 -3.00 -17.23 -2.63
C PRO A 162 -1.87 -16.20 -2.59
N VAL A 163 -0.85 -16.48 -1.78
CA VAL A 163 0.34 -15.65 -1.59
C VAL A 163 1.56 -16.52 -1.83
N ALA A 164 2.44 -16.08 -2.71
CA ALA A 164 3.73 -16.69 -2.95
C ALA A 164 4.66 -16.39 -1.76
N GLU A 165 5.25 -17.44 -1.19
CA GLU A 165 6.39 -17.35 -0.27
C GLU A 165 7.66 -17.57 -1.09
N LEU A 166 8.53 -16.57 -1.10
CA LEU A 166 9.65 -16.47 -2.03
C LEU A 166 10.98 -16.49 -1.27
N ASP A 167 12.05 -16.92 -1.95
CA ASP A 167 13.39 -16.56 -1.50
C ASP A 167 13.53 -15.03 -1.47
N PRO A 168 14.07 -14.45 -0.37
CA PRO A 168 14.24 -13.01 -0.27
C PRO A 168 15.03 -12.43 -1.44
N VAL A 169 14.42 -11.52 -2.18
CA VAL A 169 15.03 -10.88 -3.35
C VAL A 169 14.85 -9.37 -3.30
N PHE A 170 15.86 -8.61 -3.71
CA PHE A 170 15.81 -7.15 -3.70
C PHE A 170 15.17 -6.63 -4.99
N VAL A 171 14.09 -5.85 -4.89
CA VAL A 171 13.33 -5.32 -6.03
C VAL A 171 12.83 -3.92 -5.72
N SER A 172 13.10 -2.93 -6.57
CA SER A 172 12.64 -1.54 -6.42
C SER A 172 12.91 -1.02 -5.00
N GLY A 173 14.16 -1.15 -4.57
CA GLY A 173 14.63 -0.61 -3.30
C GLY A 173 14.20 -1.36 -2.04
N THR A 174 13.48 -2.49 -2.07
CA THR A 174 13.23 -3.28 -0.85
C THR A 174 13.36 -4.78 -1.10
N THR A 175 13.71 -5.53 -0.05
CA THR A 175 13.65 -6.99 -0.07
C THR A 175 12.19 -7.44 -0.06
N VAL A 176 11.84 -8.31 -1.00
CA VAL A 176 10.54 -8.96 -1.14
C VAL A 176 10.72 -10.44 -0.82
N SER A 177 9.94 -10.94 0.14
CA SER A 177 9.83 -12.37 0.45
C SER A 177 8.42 -12.91 0.18
N ARG A 178 7.46 -12.04 -0.12
CA ARG A 178 6.07 -12.41 -0.39
C ARG A 178 5.50 -11.62 -1.54
N ALA A 179 4.73 -12.28 -2.40
CA ALA A 179 4.06 -11.62 -3.53
C ALA A 179 2.64 -12.17 -3.71
N THR A 180 1.73 -11.33 -4.22
CA THR A 180 0.38 -11.80 -4.54
C THR A 180 0.39 -12.70 -5.76
N LEU A 181 -0.43 -13.75 -5.73
CA LEU A 181 -0.77 -14.59 -6.87
C LEU A 181 -2.18 -14.29 -7.40
N HIS A 182 -2.85 -13.30 -6.83
CA HIS A 182 -4.23 -12.87 -7.11
C HIS A 182 -5.30 -13.93 -6.80
N ASN A 183 -5.38 -15.00 -7.60
CA ASN A 183 -6.38 -16.06 -7.47
C ASN A 183 -5.91 -17.35 -8.18
N GLU A 184 -6.71 -18.43 -8.08
CA GLU A 184 -6.39 -19.71 -8.73
C GLU A 184 -6.27 -19.60 -10.25
N ASP A 185 -7.14 -18.81 -10.90
CA ASP A 185 -7.13 -18.71 -12.36
C ASP A 185 -5.86 -18.02 -12.88
N GLU A 186 -5.33 -17.03 -12.15
CA GLU A 186 -4.03 -16.43 -12.48
C GLU A 186 -2.87 -17.41 -12.30
N ILE A 187 -2.90 -18.22 -11.24
CA ILE A 187 -1.91 -19.30 -11.04
C ILE A 187 -1.96 -20.26 -12.22
N ARG A 188 -3.16 -20.67 -12.65
CA ARG A 188 -3.35 -21.58 -13.78
C ARG A 188 -2.95 -20.96 -15.11
N ARG A 189 -3.34 -19.70 -15.36
CA ARG A 189 -3.04 -18.96 -16.60
C ARG A 189 -1.54 -18.80 -16.80
N LYS A 190 -0.79 -18.56 -15.71
CA LYS A 190 0.68 -18.42 -15.72
C LYS A 190 1.41 -19.75 -15.50
N ASP A 191 0.67 -20.86 -15.31
CA ASP A 191 1.19 -22.18 -14.95
C ASP A 191 2.21 -22.12 -13.80
N ILE A 192 1.89 -21.41 -12.72
CA ILE A 192 2.78 -21.23 -11.57
C ILE A 192 2.78 -22.49 -10.71
N ARG A 193 3.98 -23.02 -10.42
CA ARG A 193 4.17 -24.23 -9.62
C ARG A 193 5.13 -23.99 -8.47
N ILE A 194 4.89 -24.65 -7.34
CA ILE A 194 5.83 -24.59 -6.21
C ILE A 194 7.18 -25.17 -6.67
N GLY A 195 8.26 -24.46 -6.38
CA GLY A 195 9.61 -24.76 -6.87
C GLY A 195 10.03 -24.01 -8.14
N ASP A 196 9.11 -23.33 -8.82
CA ASP A 196 9.46 -22.53 -10.01
C ASP A 196 10.38 -21.35 -9.65
N THR A 197 11.28 -21.00 -10.57
CA THR A 197 11.86 -19.65 -10.60
C THR A 197 10.83 -18.70 -11.21
N VAL A 198 10.39 -17.71 -10.45
CA VAL A 198 9.36 -16.75 -10.85
C VAL A 198 9.96 -15.36 -11.04
N VAL A 199 9.40 -14.61 -11.99
CA VAL A 199 9.67 -13.19 -12.15
C VAL A 199 8.65 -12.42 -11.33
N ILE A 200 9.14 -11.53 -10.46
CA ILE A 200 8.31 -10.64 -9.66
C ILE A 200 8.54 -9.19 -10.02
N GLU A 201 7.52 -8.38 -9.82
CA GLU A 201 7.58 -6.92 -9.93
C GLU A 201 6.79 -6.27 -8.80
N LYS A 202 7.01 -4.97 -8.56
CA LYS A 202 6.16 -4.18 -7.68
C LYS A 202 5.26 -3.25 -8.48
N ALA A 203 3.96 -3.51 -8.45
CA ALA A 203 2.97 -2.59 -8.99
C ALA A 203 3.04 -1.25 -8.23
N GLY A 204 3.37 -0.18 -8.96
CA GLY A 204 3.52 1.17 -8.41
C GLY A 204 4.52 1.26 -7.26
N GLU A 205 5.57 0.42 -7.27
CA GLU A 205 6.62 0.29 -6.24
C GLU A 205 6.16 -0.17 -4.85
N ILE A 206 4.89 -0.59 -4.69
CA ILE A 206 4.31 -0.90 -3.37
C ILE A 206 3.94 -2.38 -3.22
N ILE A 207 3.19 -2.94 -4.17
CA ILE A 207 2.61 -4.29 -4.01
C ILE A 207 3.36 -5.29 -4.90
N PRO A 208 4.12 -6.25 -4.32
CA PRO A 208 4.80 -7.26 -5.11
C PRO A 208 3.82 -8.28 -5.69
N ALA A 209 3.98 -8.61 -6.96
CA ALA A 209 3.18 -9.60 -7.68
C ALA A 209 4.06 -10.51 -8.53
N VAL A 210 3.66 -11.78 -8.68
CA VAL A 210 4.30 -12.70 -9.64
C VAL A 210 3.72 -12.43 -11.03
N ILE A 211 4.60 -12.12 -11.99
CA ILE A 211 4.18 -11.77 -13.36
C ILE A 211 4.37 -12.90 -14.36
N SER A 212 5.40 -13.73 -14.18
CA SER A 212 5.67 -14.88 -15.06
C SER A 212 6.54 -15.93 -14.37
N VAL A 213 6.62 -17.09 -15.01
CA VAL A 213 7.54 -18.18 -14.64
C VAL A 213 8.68 -18.25 -15.63
N VAL A 214 9.90 -18.51 -15.14
CA VAL A 214 11.07 -18.82 -15.96
C VAL A 214 11.05 -20.31 -16.28
N THR A 215 10.30 -20.69 -17.32
CA THR A 215 9.99 -22.09 -17.64
C THR A 215 11.22 -22.95 -17.94
N GLU A 216 12.31 -22.34 -18.43
CA GLU A 216 13.58 -22.99 -18.74
C GLU A 216 14.30 -23.50 -17.48
N ARG A 217 13.95 -22.96 -16.31
CA ARG A 217 14.52 -23.33 -15.00
C ARG A 217 13.56 -24.16 -14.15
N ARG A 218 12.47 -24.66 -14.74
CA ARG A 218 11.47 -25.45 -14.02
C ARG A 218 12.07 -26.78 -13.56
N PRO A 219 11.99 -27.10 -12.26
CA PRO A 219 12.36 -28.42 -11.78
C PRO A 219 11.46 -29.51 -12.38
N PRO A 220 12.00 -30.67 -12.80
CA PRO A 220 11.22 -31.77 -13.39
C PRO A 220 10.07 -32.28 -12.50
N GLU A 221 10.23 -32.18 -11.19
CA GLU A 221 9.26 -32.62 -10.17
C GLU A 221 8.11 -31.62 -9.94
N ALA A 222 8.17 -30.41 -10.49
CA ALA A 222 7.21 -29.35 -10.24
C ALA A 222 5.81 -29.71 -10.78
N GLN A 223 4.85 -29.90 -9.86
CA GLN A 223 3.47 -30.26 -10.18
C GLN A 223 2.59 -29.01 -10.39
N PRO A 224 1.59 -29.07 -11.30
CA PRO A 224 0.56 -28.05 -11.40
C PRO A 224 -0.10 -27.78 -10.03
N PHE A 225 -0.35 -26.52 -9.71
CA PHE A 225 -0.96 -26.15 -8.45
C PHE A 225 -2.47 -26.41 -8.46
N ASP A 226 -2.92 -27.29 -7.57
CA ASP A 226 -4.34 -27.51 -7.27
C ASP A 226 -4.70 -26.80 -5.96
N PHE A 227 -5.52 -25.76 -6.07
CA PHE A 227 -5.89 -24.91 -4.94
C PHE A 227 -6.65 -25.70 -3.86
N LEU A 228 -7.58 -26.56 -4.25
CA LEU A 228 -8.46 -27.25 -3.31
C LEU A 228 -7.73 -28.39 -2.61
N ALA A 229 -6.91 -29.14 -3.35
CA ALA A 229 -6.04 -30.16 -2.77
C ALA A 229 -5.05 -29.53 -1.79
N HIS A 230 -4.47 -28.37 -2.12
CA HIS A 230 -3.50 -27.66 -1.27
C HIS A 230 -4.05 -27.27 0.10
N ILE A 231 -5.35 -26.94 0.18
CA ILE A 231 -6.02 -26.60 1.46
C ILE A 231 -6.80 -27.78 2.06
N GLY A 232 -6.68 -28.98 1.50
CA GLY A 232 -7.42 -30.16 1.96
C GLY A 232 -8.94 -30.00 1.91
N GLY A 233 -9.45 -29.23 0.95
CA GLY A 233 -10.89 -28.98 0.79
C GLY A 233 -11.53 -28.12 1.89
N LYS A 234 -10.74 -27.49 2.76
CA LYS A 234 -11.24 -26.74 3.93
C LYS A 234 -10.57 -25.39 4.07
N CYS A 235 -11.24 -24.47 4.77
CA CYS A 235 -10.66 -23.16 5.08
C CYS A 235 -9.42 -23.34 5.99
N PRO A 236 -8.24 -22.82 5.61
CA PRO A 236 -7.02 -22.99 6.41
C PRO A 236 -7.07 -22.26 7.76
N ALA A 237 -7.99 -21.31 7.94
CA ALA A 237 -8.12 -20.56 9.18
C ALA A 237 -9.13 -21.17 10.17
N CYS A 238 -10.14 -21.91 9.71
CA CYS A 238 -11.22 -22.40 10.58
C CYS A 238 -11.66 -23.84 10.34
N GLY A 239 -11.07 -24.53 9.36
CA GLY A 239 -11.47 -25.89 8.96
C GLY A 239 -12.87 -26.01 8.35
N GLY A 240 -13.57 -24.89 8.14
CA GLY A 240 -14.93 -24.85 7.61
C GLY A 240 -15.01 -25.09 6.10
N PRO A 241 -16.23 -25.23 5.55
CA PRO A 241 -16.44 -25.43 4.12
C PRO A 241 -15.97 -24.23 3.31
N VAL A 242 -15.48 -24.51 2.11
CA VAL A 242 -15.08 -23.52 1.11
C VAL A 242 -15.85 -23.77 -0.18
N LYS A 243 -16.24 -22.68 -0.83
CA LYS A 243 -16.98 -22.73 -2.08
C LYS A 243 -16.33 -21.80 -3.09
N ARG A 244 -16.33 -22.20 -4.36
CA ARG A 244 -15.94 -21.32 -5.45
C ARG A 244 -17.11 -20.41 -5.80
N ASN A 245 -16.90 -19.10 -5.72
CA ASN A 245 -17.88 -18.12 -6.14
C ASN A 245 -18.03 -18.19 -7.67
N PRO A 246 -19.25 -18.39 -8.20
CA PRO A 246 -19.47 -18.57 -9.64
C PRO A 246 -19.27 -17.29 -10.46
N GLU A 247 -19.40 -16.11 -9.86
CA GLU A 247 -19.28 -14.82 -10.55
C GLU A 247 -17.84 -14.30 -10.59
N PHE A 248 -17.11 -14.44 -9.47
CA PHE A 248 -15.77 -13.88 -9.33
C PHE A 248 -14.65 -14.92 -9.40
N ALA A 249 -14.99 -16.20 -9.56
CA ALA A 249 -14.09 -17.35 -9.63
C ALA A 249 -13.15 -17.55 -8.43
N TRP A 250 -13.37 -16.83 -7.32
CA TRP A 250 -12.59 -16.94 -6.08
C TRP A 250 -13.10 -18.06 -5.19
N TRP A 251 -12.20 -18.69 -4.44
CA TRP A 251 -12.59 -19.53 -3.31
C TRP A 251 -12.96 -18.67 -2.11
N VAL A 252 -14.02 -19.04 -1.41
CA VAL A 252 -14.55 -18.29 -0.27
C VAL A 252 -14.85 -19.24 0.89
N CYS A 253 -14.43 -18.86 2.09
CA CYS A 253 -14.83 -19.50 3.34
C CYS A 253 -16.29 -19.14 3.67
N GLU A 254 -17.16 -20.13 3.76
CA GLU A 254 -18.60 -19.92 4.02
C GLU A 254 -18.92 -19.73 5.50
N ASN A 255 -17.95 -19.91 6.41
CA ASN A 255 -18.16 -19.76 7.84
C ASN A 255 -18.10 -18.27 8.26
N PRO A 256 -19.24 -17.62 8.61
CA PRO A 256 -19.25 -16.22 9.03
C PRO A 256 -18.55 -16.01 10.38
N SER A 257 -18.40 -17.07 11.18
CA SER A 257 -17.71 -17.06 12.47
C SER A 257 -16.22 -17.39 12.36
N CYS A 258 -15.67 -17.47 11.14
CA CYS A 258 -14.26 -17.73 10.89
C CYS A 258 -13.38 -16.67 11.61
N PRO A 259 -12.42 -17.07 12.45
CA PRO A 259 -11.58 -16.14 13.21
C PRO A 259 -10.80 -15.19 12.31
N ALA A 260 -10.27 -15.66 11.17
CA ALA A 260 -9.58 -14.79 10.22
C ALA A 260 -10.51 -13.71 9.61
N GLN A 261 -11.79 -14.03 9.38
CA GLN A 261 -12.77 -13.04 8.93
C GLN A 261 -13.11 -12.05 10.03
N LYS A 262 -13.24 -12.51 11.29
CA LYS A 262 -13.48 -11.64 12.46
C LYS A 262 -12.33 -10.65 12.66
N THR A 263 -11.08 -11.13 12.72
CA THR A 263 -9.89 -10.28 12.82
C THR A 263 -9.90 -9.22 11.71
N ARG A 264 -10.04 -9.64 10.45
CA ARG A 264 -9.89 -8.72 9.31
C ARG A 264 -11.03 -7.71 9.20
N ARG A 265 -12.24 -8.05 9.67
CA ARG A 265 -13.35 -7.09 9.78
C ARG A 265 -13.07 -6.07 10.88
N LEU A 266 -12.59 -6.51 12.04
CA LEU A 266 -12.20 -5.63 13.14
C LEU A 266 -11.06 -4.68 12.73
N GLU A 267 -10.00 -5.22 12.12
CA GLU A 267 -8.88 -4.43 11.60
C GLU A 267 -9.36 -3.42 10.56
N TYR A 268 -10.26 -3.83 9.65
CA TYR A 268 -10.77 -2.96 8.61
C TYR A 268 -11.61 -1.80 9.16
N MET A 269 -12.48 -2.06 10.15
CA MET A 269 -13.24 -1.03 10.87
C MET A 269 -12.32 0.00 11.51
N ALA A 270 -11.18 -0.43 12.05
CA ALA A 270 -10.21 0.43 12.72
C ALA A 270 -9.38 1.32 11.78
N LYS A 271 -9.31 1.00 10.47
CA LYS A 271 -8.44 1.72 9.53
C LYS A 271 -8.76 3.21 9.50
N ARG A 272 -7.74 4.00 9.18
CA ARG A 272 -7.83 5.46 9.07
C ARG A 272 -8.93 5.97 8.12
N GLY A 273 -9.18 5.25 7.03
CA GLY A 273 -10.26 5.58 6.08
C GLY A 273 -11.66 5.16 6.55
N ALA A 274 -11.75 4.38 7.62
CA ALA A 274 -12.99 3.92 8.24
C ALA A 274 -13.23 4.69 9.55
N LEU A 275 -13.21 4.03 10.71
CA LEU A 275 -13.48 4.67 12.00
C LEU A 275 -12.24 5.24 12.70
N GLU A 276 -11.03 5.06 12.14
CA GLU A 276 -9.79 5.63 12.68
C GLU A 276 -9.60 5.34 14.18
N ILE A 277 -9.81 4.07 14.56
CA ILE A 277 -9.56 3.57 15.91
C ILE A 277 -8.07 3.27 16.01
N GLU A 278 -7.35 4.13 16.73
CA GLU A 278 -5.90 4.03 16.86
C GLU A 278 -5.50 2.88 17.79
N SER A 279 -4.25 2.43 17.65
CA SER A 279 -3.68 1.30 18.40
C SER A 279 -4.35 -0.06 18.16
N LEU A 280 -5.36 -0.16 17.29
CA LEU A 280 -6.02 -1.41 16.88
C LEU A 280 -5.43 -1.91 15.54
N GLY A 281 -4.22 -2.46 15.59
CA GLY A 281 -3.57 -3.12 14.45
C GLY A 281 -3.88 -4.61 14.35
N GLY A 282 -3.40 -5.28 13.29
CA GLY A 282 -3.66 -6.71 13.04
C GLY A 282 -3.35 -7.63 14.22
N ILE A 283 -2.19 -7.47 14.88
CA ILE A 283 -1.82 -8.29 16.06
C ILE A 283 -2.80 -8.10 17.23
N VAL A 284 -3.25 -6.87 17.45
CA VAL A 284 -4.21 -6.57 18.53
C VAL A 284 -5.56 -7.17 18.19
N ALA A 285 -6.03 -7.00 16.94
CA ALA A 285 -7.27 -7.61 16.47
C ALA A 285 -7.24 -9.13 16.58
N ASP A 286 -6.15 -9.78 16.18
CA ASP A 286 -5.97 -11.22 16.30
C ASP A 286 -6.08 -11.68 17.76
N LYS A 287 -5.41 -10.98 18.68
CA LYS A 287 -5.43 -11.36 20.09
C LYS A 287 -6.76 -11.09 20.78
N LEU A 288 -7.49 -10.06 20.37
CA LEU A 288 -8.85 -9.83 20.86
C LEU A 288 -9.80 -10.96 20.46
N VAL A 289 -9.70 -11.43 19.21
CA VAL A 289 -10.52 -12.54 18.71
C VAL A 289 -10.07 -13.88 19.31
N GLU A 290 -8.77 -14.14 19.39
CA GLU A 290 -8.19 -15.38 19.95
C GLU A 290 -8.57 -15.58 21.43
N ASN A 291 -8.59 -14.50 22.22
CA ASN A 291 -8.99 -14.54 23.63
C ASN A 291 -10.52 -14.46 23.84
N GLY A 292 -11.32 -14.42 22.77
CA GLY A 292 -12.77 -14.31 22.86
C GLY A 292 -13.28 -13.00 23.44
N LEU A 293 -12.46 -11.95 23.45
CA LEU A 293 -12.86 -10.61 23.90
C LEU A 293 -13.69 -9.88 22.83
N VAL A 294 -13.53 -10.25 21.57
CA VAL A 294 -14.29 -9.71 20.43
C VAL A 294 -14.76 -10.86 19.54
N ASP A 295 -16.07 -11.00 19.38
CA ASP A 295 -16.67 -11.94 18.43
C ASP A 295 -17.04 -11.23 17.11
N GLU A 296 -17.54 -10.00 17.21
CA GLU A 296 -17.90 -9.16 16.09
C GLU A 296 -17.34 -7.73 16.25
N PRO A 297 -17.16 -6.98 15.15
CA PRO A 297 -16.46 -5.69 15.20
C PRO A 297 -17.01 -4.68 16.22
N LEU A 298 -18.30 -4.72 16.53
CA LEU A 298 -18.94 -3.80 17.48
C LEU A 298 -18.60 -4.10 18.95
N ASP A 299 -18.14 -5.30 19.28
CA ASP A 299 -17.74 -5.65 20.66
C ASP A 299 -16.58 -4.77 21.17
N ILE A 300 -15.79 -4.19 20.25
CA ILE A 300 -14.72 -3.25 20.60
C ILE A 300 -15.22 -2.09 21.47
N PHE A 301 -16.49 -1.68 21.32
CA PHE A 301 -17.15 -0.61 22.07
C PHE A 301 -17.52 -1.00 23.50
N ASN A 302 -17.45 -2.28 23.85
CA ASN A 302 -17.76 -2.81 25.17
C ASN A 302 -16.51 -3.10 26.00
N LEU A 303 -15.32 -3.13 25.38
CA LEU A 303 -14.08 -3.42 26.09
C LEU A 303 -13.70 -2.32 27.08
N THR A 304 -13.24 -2.73 28.26
CA THR A 304 -12.72 -1.82 29.27
C THR A 304 -11.24 -1.52 29.03
N GLU A 305 -10.77 -0.40 29.59
CA GLU A 305 -9.34 -0.06 29.55
C GLU A 305 -8.47 -1.13 30.21
N GLU A 306 -8.94 -1.75 31.29
CA GLU A 306 -8.23 -2.82 32.00
C GLU A 306 -8.06 -4.09 31.15
N GLN A 307 -9.12 -4.53 30.46
CA GLN A 307 -9.07 -5.68 29.56
C GLN A 307 -8.07 -5.43 28.41
N LEU A 308 -8.05 -4.21 27.88
CA LEU A 308 -7.12 -3.84 26.83
C LEU A 308 -5.69 -3.74 27.36
N ALA A 309 -5.50 -3.04 28.48
CA ALA A 309 -4.18 -2.79 29.05
C ALA A 309 -3.43 -4.08 29.40
N THR A 310 -4.15 -5.13 29.80
CA THR A 310 -3.59 -6.43 30.19
C THR A 310 -3.50 -7.43 29.03
N LEU A 311 -3.99 -7.08 27.84
CA LEU A 311 -3.96 -7.95 26.67
C LEU A 311 -2.54 -8.38 26.31
N ASN A 312 -2.29 -9.69 26.31
CA ASN A 312 -1.01 -10.26 25.87
C ASN A 312 -0.95 -10.37 24.35
N LEU A 313 -0.11 -9.56 23.73
CA LEU A 313 0.21 -9.54 22.30
C LEU A 313 1.36 -10.48 21.89
N GLY A 314 1.96 -11.17 22.85
CA GLY A 314 3.06 -12.09 22.65
C GLY A 314 2.63 -13.55 22.71
N THR A 315 3.58 -14.41 23.05
CA THR A 315 3.33 -15.82 23.35
C THR A 315 3.32 -16.03 24.87
N PRO A 316 2.88 -17.19 25.37
CA PRO A 316 3.02 -17.52 26.79
C PRO A 316 4.49 -17.49 27.27
N SER A 317 5.44 -17.83 26.40
CA SER A 317 6.88 -17.84 26.71
C SER A 317 7.54 -16.46 26.57
N GLU A 318 7.00 -15.58 25.73
CA GLU A 318 7.49 -14.22 25.52
C GLU A 318 6.31 -13.23 25.58
N PRO A 319 5.83 -12.90 26.79
CA PRO A 319 4.66 -12.05 26.94
C PRO A 319 4.99 -10.61 26.52
N ARG A 320 4.05 -9.99 25.80
CA ARG A 320 4.14 -8.59 25.41
C ARG A 320 2.80 -7.92 25.65
N VAL A 321 2.73 -7.10 26.69
CA VAL A 321 1.47 -6.50 27.11
C VAL A 321 1.15 -5.27 26.25
N PHE A 322 -0.12 -5.08 25.88
CA PHE A 322 -0.57 -3.92 25.10
C PHE A 322 -0.33 -2.59 25.84
N GLY A 323 -0.58 -2.58 27.16
CA GLY A 323 -0.22 -1.50 28.07
C GLY A 323 -1.25 -0.37 28.15
N ALA A 324 -1.31 0.29 29.31
CA ALA A 324 -2.30 1.31 29.64
C ALA A 324 -2.33 2.49 28.66
N LYS A 325 -1.17 2.98 28.20
CA LYS A 325 -1.11 4.10 27.25
C LYS A 325 -1.80 3.78 25.92
N ASN A 326 -1.59 2.58 25.38
CA ASN A 326 -2.22 2.20 24.12
C ASN A 326 -3.70 1.89 24.31
N ALA A 327 -4.07 1.30 25.45
CA ALA A 327 -5.46 1.07 25.85
C ALA A 327 -6.24 2.38 25.95
N ALA A 328 -5.74 3.36 26.71
CA ALA A 328 -6.34 4.69 26.81
C ALA A 328 -6.51 5.35 25.43
N LYS A 329 -5.49 5.23 24.55
CA LYS A 329 -5.57 5.79 23.19
C LYS A 329 -6.64 5.11 22.32
N LEU A 330 -6.76 3.79 22.43
CA LEU A 330 -7.80 3.05 21.73
C LEU A 330 -9.18 3.46 22.23
N ILE A 331 -9.40 3.51 23.55
CA ILE A 331 -10.67 3.95 24.15
C ILE A 331 -11.03 5.37 23.69
N GLU A 332 -10.10 6.33 23.76
CA GLU A 332 -10.31 7.70 23.31
C GLU A 332 -10.77 7.76 21.84
N THR A 333 -10.04 7.10 20.95
CA THR A 333 -10.33 7.16 19.51
C THR A 333 -11.57 6.37 19.10
N ARG A 334 -11.89 5.32 19.86
CA ARG A 334 -13.16 4.59 19.75
C ARG A 334 -14.35 5.44 20.17
N GLU A 335 -14.29 6.17 21.28
CA GLU A 335 -15.39 7.06 21.67
C GLU A 335 -15.60 8.17 20.63
N ARG A 336 -14.51 8.71 20.06
CA ARG A 336 -14.59 9.62 18.91
C ARG A 336 -15.26 8.98 17.69
N ALA A 337 -15.06 7.69 17.44
CA ALA A 337 -15.68 7.00 16.30
C ALA A 337 -17.21 7.02 16.35
N ARG A 338 -17.82 7.06 17.56
CA ARG A 338 -19.28 7.11 17.73
C ARG A 338 -19.94 8.31 17.07
N THR A 339 -19.23 9.42 16.95
CA THR A 339 -19.76 10.67 16.36
C THR A 339 -19.40 10.86 14.89
N MET A 340 -18.76 9.86 14.27
CA MET A 340 -18.40 9.95 12.85
C MET A 340 -19.62 9.90 11.92
N PRO A 341 -19.54 10.51 10.72
CA PRO A 341 -20.62 10.49 9.74
C PRO A 341 -21.04 9.08 9.32
N LEU A 342 -22.31 8.91 8.94
CA LEU A 342 -22.87 7.63 8.49
C LEU A 342 -22.05 6.98 7.36
N GLY A 343 -21.50 7.77 6.43
CA GLY A 343 -20.66 7.26 5.35
C GLY A 343 -19.42 6.50 5.84
N ARG A 344 -18.78 6.95 6.94
CA ARG A 344 -17.67 6.22 7.56
C ARG A 344 -18.12 4.91 8.20
N TRP A 345 -19.29 4.89 8.83
CA TRP A 345 -19.87 3.68 9.40
C TRP A 345 -20.24 2.67 8.32
N LEU A 346 -20.90 3.09 7.24
CA LEU A 346 -21.21 2.23 6.10
C LEU A 346 -19.93 1.66 5.48
N HIS A 347 -18.87 2.47 5.37
CA HIS A 347 -17.58 1.99 4.91
C HIS A 347 -16.96 0.96 5.86
N ALA A 348 -17.02 1.21 7.17
CA ALA A 348 -16.44 0.36 8.20
C ALA A 348 -17.10 -1.01 8.34
N LEU A 349 -18.40 -1.12 8.00
CA LEU A 349 -19.14 -2.38 8.01
C LEU A 349 -18.66 -3.39 6.94
N ALA A 350 -17.83 -2.96 5.99
CA ALA A 350 -17.29 -3.80 4.93
C ALA A 350 -18.36 -4.52 4.08
N ILE A 351 -19.48 -3.84 3.84
CA ILE A 351 -20.57 -4.36 3.00
C ILE A 351 -20.00 -4.68 1.60
N PRO A 352 -20.28 -5.87 1.03
CA PRO A 352 -19.83 -6.21 -0.31
C PRO A 352 -20.13 -5.10 -1.32
N GLU A 353 -19.15 -4.78 -2.17
CA GLU A 353 -19.22 -3.74 -3.21
C GLU A 353 -19.40 -2.28 -2.73
N VAL A 354 -19.60 -2.05 -1.43
CA VAL A 354 -19.69 -0.70 -0.85
C VAL A 354 -18.30 -0.21 -0.46
N GLY A 355 -17.62 0.38 -1.44
CA GLY A 355 -16.36 1.10 -1.23
C GLY A 355 -16.55 2.43 -0.49
N ASP A 356 -15.45 3.12 -0.19
CA ASP A 356 -15.43 4.41 0.53
C ASP A 356 -16.33 5.46 -0.14
N THR A 357 -16.20 5.62 -1.47
CA THR A 357 -17.01 6.56 -2.25
C THR A 357 -18.49 6.19 -2.21
N THR A 358 -18.82 4.93 -2.51
CA THR A 358 -20.21 4.43 -2.47
C THR A 358 -20.84 4.61 -1.10
N ALA A 359 -20.09 4.33 -0.02
CA ALA A 359 -20.56 4.52 1.34
C ALA A 359 -20.91 5.98 1.65
N HIS A 360 -20.06 6.92 1.22
CA HIS A 360 -20.32 8.35 1.37
C HIS A 360 -21.51 8.81 0.53
N ASP A 361 -21.66 8.30 -0.70
CA ASP A 361 -22.79 8.66 -1.57
C ASP A 361 -24.12 8.10 -1.06
N LEU A 362 -24.14 6.89 -0.47
CA LEU A 362 -25.32 6.29 0.18
C LEU A 362 -25.74 7.01 1.46
N ALA A 363 -24.82 7.74 2.10
CA ALA A 363 -25.06 8.46 3.35
C ALA A 363 -25.51 9.92 3.14
N ARG A 364 -25.63 10.37 1.89
CA ARG A 364 -26.24 11.65 1.52
C ARG A 364 -27.75 11.52 1.46
#